data_AF-A0A968C408-F1
#
_entry.id   AF-A0A968C408-F1
#
_cell.length_a   1.000
_cell.length_b   1.000
_cell.length_c   1.000
_cell.angle_alpha   90.00
_cell.angle_beta   90.00
_cell.angle_gamma   90.00
#
_symmetry.space_group_name_H-M   'P 1'
#
loop_
_entity.id
_entity.type
_entity.pdbx_description
1 polymer ?
#
loop_
_entity_poly.entity_id
_entity_poly.type
_entity_poly.pdbx_seq_one_letter_code
_entity_poly.pdbx_strand_id
1 'polypeptide(L)' 'QERALNALRLGIGIRREGFNLFIVGRHGMGKHTAVRQFLESDQVREVEIYDWCYVYNFDQSHQPRVLCLPPGMGGALAED' A
#
# COMPACT_ATOMS: atom_id res chain seq x y z
N GLN A 1 10.73 6.89 23.41
CA GLN A 1 10.20 6.05 22.32
C GLN A 1 8.75 6.40 21.99
N GLU A 2 7.91 6.69 22.98
CA GLU A 2 6.49 7.04 22.85
C GLU A 2 6.15 8.11 21.79
N ARG A 3 6.94 9.19 21.70
CA ARG A 3 6.76 10.24 20.68
C ARG A 3 6.80 9.72 19.25
N ALA A 4 7.67 8.76 18.94
CA ALA A 4 7.80 8.20 17.60
C ALA A 4 6.59 7.33 17.23
N LEU A 5 6.07 6.56 18.20
CA LEU A 5 4.86 5.76 18.01
C LEU A 5 3.62 6.63 17.83
N ASN A 6 3.51 7.74 18.57
CA ASN A 6 2.42 8.70 18.39
C ASN A 6 2.47 9.40 17.02
N ALA A 7 3.67 9.74 16.54
CA ALA A 7 3.85 10.30 15.20
C ALA A 7 3.47 9.27 14.10
N LEU A 8 3.81 7.99 14.27
CA LEU A 8 3.39 6.91 13.38
C LEU A 8 1.87 6.74 13.35
N ARG A 9 1.22 6.70 14.51
CA ARG A 9 -0.25 6.63 14.64
C ARG A 9 -0.93 7.78 13.91
N LEU A 10 -0.46 9.01 14.13
CA LEU A 10 -1.01 10.19 13.48
C LEU A 10 -0.79 10.14 11.96
N GLY A 11 0.43 9.84 11.52
CA GLY A 11 0.79 9.82 10.10
C GLY A 11 0.00 8.76 9.32
N ILE A 12 -0.19 7.57 9.88
CA ILE A 12 -0.95 6.49 9.25
C ILE A 12 -2.47 6.75 9.29
N GLY A 13 -2.96 7.49 10.28
CA GLY A 13 -4.36 7.89 10.36
C GLY A 13 -4.79 8.91 9.29
N ILE A 14 -3.84 9.59 8.63
CA ILE A 14 -4.15 10.54 7.55
C ILE A 14 -4.38 9.76 6.25
N ARG A 15 -5.64 9.44 5.95
CA ARG A 15 -6.06 8.87 4.66
C ARG A 15 -6.31 9.97 3.63
N ARG A 16 -5.24 10.61 3.16
CA ARG A 16 -5.31 11.63 2.10
C ARG A 16 -4.27 11.33 1.01
N GLU A 17 -4.73 11.39 -0.24
CA GLU A 17 -3.85 11.24 -1.40
C GLU A 17 -2.71 12.28 -1.39
N GLY A 18 -1.52 11.86 -1.80
CA GLY A 18 -0.32 12.70 -1.81
C GLY A 18 0.39 12.86 -0.46
N PHE A 19 -0.11 12.22 0.60
CA PHE A 19 0.55 12.24 1.91
C PHE A 19 1.46 11.03 2.10
N ASN A 20 2.76 11.26 2.27
CA ASN A 20 3.76 10.22 2.48
C ASN A 20 4.42 10.39 3.85
N LEU A 21 4.74 9.28 4.54
CA LEU A 21 5.44 9.29 5.81
C LEU A 21 6.93 8.95 5.62
N PHE A 22 7.82 9.78 6.16
CA PHE A 22 9.27 9.55 6.16
C PHE A 22 9.81 9.41 7.59
N ILE A 23 10.72 8.47 7.82
CA ILE A 23 11.20 8.12 9.17
C ILE A 23 12.72 8.20 9.21
N VAL A 24 13.23 9.02 10.12
CA VAL A 24 14.67 9.22 10.34
C VAL A 24 15.05 8.78 11.74
N GLY A 25 16.23 8.17 11.85
CA GLY A 25 16.86 7.87 13.13
C GLY A 25 18.18 7.15 12.92
N ARG A 26 18.95 7.01 14.00
CA ARG A 26 20.27 6.36 13.98
C ARG A 26 20.20 4.95 13.39
N HIS A 27 21.30 4.51 12.80
CA HIS A 27 21.45 3.13 12.32
C HIS A 27 21.27 2.13 13.47
N GLY A 28 20.73 0.94 13.20
CA GLY A 28 20.52 -0.10 14.21
C GLY A 28 19.28 0.03 15.11
N MET A 29 18.50 1.11 15.04
CA MET A 29 17.30 1.30 15.89
C MET A 29 16.05 0.49 15.49
N GLY A 30 16.17 -0.51 14.61
CA GLY A 30 15.04 -1.37 14.24
C GLY A 30 13.84 -0.63 13.61
N LYS A 31 14.06 0.56 13.01
CA LYS A 31 12.99 1.42 12.47
C LYS A 31 12.03 0.66 11.55
N HIS A 32 12.58 -0.16 10.65
CA HIS A 32 11.80 -0.94 9.71
C HIS A 32 10.96 -2.02 10.41
N THR A 33 11.52 -2.66 11.44
CA THR A 33 10.81 -3.66 12.25
C THR A 33 9.66 -3.03 13.02
N ALA A 34 9.89 -1.88 13.66
CA ALA A 34 8.87 -1.16 14.41
C ALA A 34 7.70 -0.69 13.52
N VAL A 35 8.00 -0.21 12.31
CA VAL A 35 6.97 0.20 11.33
C VAL A 35 6.17 -1.00 10.86
N ARG A 36 6.84 -2.11 10.50
CA ARG A 36 6.18 -3.34 10.07
C ARG A 36 5.23 -3.87 11.14
N GLN A 37 5.71 -4.03 12.37
CA GLN A 37 4.89 -4.48 13.50
C GLN A 37 3.69 -3.56 13.77
N PHE A 38 3.86 -2.26 13.55
CA PHE A 38 2.77 -1.30 13.69
C PHE A 38 1.72 -1.45 12.58
N LEU A 39 2.15 -1.60 11.31
CA LEU A 39 1.26 -1.79 10.16
C LEU A 39 0.54 -3.14 10.19
N GLU A 40 1.21 -4.19 10.66
CA GLU A 40 0.64 -5.53 10.85
C GLU A 40 -0.31 -5.61 12.06
N SER A 41 -0.30 -4.60 12.94
CA SER A 41 -1.26 -4.55 14.04
C SER A 41 -2.68 -4.32 13.52
N ASP A 42 -3.65 -4.88 14.23
CA ASP A 42 -5.09 -4.85 13.92
C ASP A 42 -5.74 -3.46 13.77
N GLN A 43 -4.95 -2.39 13.83
CA GLN A 43 -5.40 -1.01 13.68
C GLN A 43 -5.49 -0.56 12.23
N VAL A 44 -4.91 -1.30 11.27
CA VAL A 44 -4.92 -0.97 9.83
C VAL A 44 -5.83 -1.96 9.07
N ARG A 45 -7.09 -2.11 9.50
CA ARG A 45 -7.99 -3.16 8.99
C ARG A 45 -8.90 -2.74 7.83
N GLU A 46 -8.87 -1.49 7.39
CA GLU A 46 -9.73 -0.97 6.32
C GLU A 46 -8.90 -0.41 5.17
N VAL A 47 -8.18 -1.29 4.49
CA VAL A 47 -7.64 -0.96 3.18
C VAL A 47 -8.43 -1.78 2.17
N GLU A 48 -9.10 -1.09 1.26
CA GLU A 48 -9.70 -1.76 0.11
C GLU A 48 -8.57 -2.33 -0.75
N ILE A 49 -8.58 -3.65 -0.92
CA ILE A 49 -7.63 -4.36 -1.76
C ILE A 49 -8.27 -4.51 -3.13
N TYR A 50 -7.47 -4.30 -4.17
CA TYR A 50 -7.87 -4.46 -5.55
C TYR A 50 -6.79 -5.20 -6.31
N ASP A 51 -7.21 -6.00 -7.29
CA ASP A 51 -6.31 -6.59 -8.26
C ASP A 51 -6.12 -5.58 -9.40
N TRP A 52 -4.89 -5.07 -9.55
CA TRP A 52 -4.54 -4.15 -10.61
C TRP A 52 -3.89 -4.90 -11.76
N CYS A 53 -4.56 -4.93 -12.92
CA CYS A 53 -4.13 -5.70 -14.08
C CYS A 53 -3.80 -4.77 -15.25
N TYR A 54 -2.61 -4.95 -15.84
CA TYR A 54 -2.30 -4.36 -17.14
C TYR A 54 -2.80 -5.28 -18.25
N VAL A 55 -3.70 -4.76 -19.09
CA VAL A 55 -4.23 -5.47 -20.25
C VAL A 55 -3.73 -4.84 -21.54
N TYR A 56 -3.58 -5.66 -22.56
CA TYR A 56 -3.21 -5.18 -23.89
C TYR A 56 -4.28 -4.21 -24.42
N ASN A 57 -3.82 -3.11 -25.00
CA ASN A 57 -4.69 -2.10 -25.58
C ASN A 57 -4.72 -2.27 -27.10
N PHE A 58 -5.84 -2.74 -27.62
CA PHE A 58 -6.02 -2.99 -29.06
C PHE A 58 -6.00 -1.71 -29.90
N ASP A 59 -6.42 -0.57 -29.35
CA ASP A 59 -6.41 0.72 -30.04
C ASP A 59 -4.99 1.32 -30.08
N GLN A 60 -4.20 1.10 -29.01
CA GLN A 60 -2.86 1.65 -28.84
C GLN A 60 -1.93 0.62 -28.20
N SER A 61 -1.34 -0.25 -29.03
CA SER A 61 -0.52 -1.40 -28.61
C SER A 61 0.64 -1.08 -27.65
N HIS A 62 1.16 0.14 -27.71
CA HIS A 62 2.27 0.62 -26.87
C HIS A 62 1.81 1.28 -25.56
N GLN A 63 0.50 1.33 -25.30
CA GLN A 63 -0.11 1.94 -24.11
C GLN A 63 -1.06 0.94 -23.44
N PRO A 64 -0.54 -0.03 -22.66
CA PRO A 64 -1.40 -0.97 -21.95
C PRO A 64 -2.40 -0.24 -21.05
N ARG A 65 -3.61 -0.77 -20.96
CA ARG A 65 -4.67 -0.23 -20.10
C ARG A 65 -4.58 -0.85 -18.72
N VAL A 66 -4.91 -0.07 -17.70
CA VAL A 66 -5.00 -0.55 -16.32
C VAL A 66 -6.45 -0.85 -16.00
N LEU A 67 -6.71 -2.04 -15.47
CA LEU A 67 -7.99 -2.42 -14.89
C LEU A 67 -7.85 -2.51 -13.37
N CYS A 68 -8.85 -1.99 -12.66
CA CYS A 68 -9.03 -2.17 -11.21
C CYS A 68 -10.12 -3.23 -11.03
N LEU A 69 -9.76 -4.39 -10.48
CA LEU A 69 -10.65 -5.51 -10.29
C LEU A 69 -10.85 -5.81 -8.79
N PRO A 70 -12.00 -6.39 -8.41
CA PRO A 70 -12.16 -6.96 -7.07
C PRO A 70 -11.06 -8.00 -6.76
N PRO A 71 -10.71 -8.19 -5.47
CA PRO A 71 -9.68 -9.15 -5.06
C PRO A 71 -9.92 -10.55 -5.65
N GLY A 72 -8.86 -11.15 -6.19
CA GLY A 72 -8.86 -12.51 -6.72
C GLY A 72 -9.37 -12.64 -8.16
N MET A 73 -9.91 -11.59 -8.76
CA MET A 73 -10.40 -11.64 -10.14
C MET A 73 -9.29 -11.46 -11.19
N GLY A 74 -8.13 -10.94 -10.81
CA GLY A 74 -7.00 -10.78 -11.74
C GLY A 74 -6.45 -12.11 -12.25
N GLY A 75 -6.44 -13.13 -11.39
CA GLY A 75 -6.06 -14.49 -11.77
C GLY A 75 -7.04 -15.12 -12.77
N ALA A 76 -8.35 -15.00 -12.48
CA ALA A 76 -9.40 -15.50 -13.37
C ALA A 76 -9.35 -14.83 -14.75
N LEU A 77 -9.09 -13.51 -14.81
CA LEU A 77 -8.92 -12.79 -16.08
C LEU A 77 -7.71 -13.29 -16.89
N ALA A 78 -6.65 -13.77 -16.24
CA ALA A 78 -5.48 -14.29 -16.93
C ALA A 78 -5.67 -15.70 -17.51
N GLU A 79 -6.66 -16.45 -17.03
CA GLU A 79 -6.98 -17.81 -17.45
C GLU A 79 -8.08 -17.87 -18.53
N ASP A 80 -8.80 -16.76 -18.77
CA ASP A 80 -9.84 -16.60 -19.80
C ASP A 80 -9.23 -16.38 -21.21
#